data_AF-A0A7Y7LA93-F1
#
_entry.id   AF-A0A7Y7LA93-F1
#
_cell.length_a   1.000
_cell.length_b   1.000
_cell.length_c   1.000
_cell.angle_alpha   90.00
_cell.angle_beta   90.00
_cell.angle_gamma   90.00
#
_symmetry.space_group_name_H-M   'P 1'
#
loop_
_entity.id
_entity.type
_entity.pdbx_description
1 polymer ?
#
loop_
_entity_poly.entity_id
_entity_poly.type
_entity_poly.pdbx_seq_one_letter_code
_entity_poly.pdbx_strand_id
1 'polypeptide(L)'
;MNRIGDEKLQSRGFVHEGDFMFNPNKHDNGEKTVLGHHFAAGGGYEEGVQLLNMLAHQQATARFISKKIAVRFVSDNPPQSLIDKMARTFMNKDGDIKQVLITMVNAPEFWSAAAVREKTKSPFELAIGSVRSLHADITQPYQLFNWINKMGEKMYYYQAPTGFPDKGQYWINTGALLNRMNFGLALASGRIPGVKVDLAALNNHHEPESAQAALITYSKIIMPGRKLDETIKRLTPMLNDPKLMEKVGEASAKTPVATSVQMAASDEMMDQQTGLKGKRKNNFIAMQSTSGNNSMLAQVVGVIIGSPEYQRR
;
A
#
# COMPACT_ATOMS: atom_id res chain seq x y z
N MET A 1 34.62 -0.64 1.15
CA MET A 1 35.15 -2.02 1.28
C MET A 1 35.71 -2.50 -0.07
N ASN A 2 36.70 -1.81 -0.63
CA ASN A 2 37.39 -2.26 -1.85
C ASN A 2 38.52 -3.22 -1.46
N ARG A 3 38.22 -4.45 -1.03
CA ARG A 3 39.27 -5.43 -0.70
C ARG A 3 38.79 -6.85 -0.93
N ILE A 4 39.02 -7.31 -2.17
CA ILE A 4 39.11 -8.68 -2.71
C ILE A 4 38.39 -8.62 -4.07
N GLY A 5 39.13 -8.79 -5.17
CA GLY A 5 38.55 -8.81 -6.53
C GLY A 5 37.68 -10.06 -6.74
N ASP A 6 36.72 -10.00 -7.66
CA ASP A 6 35.72 -11.06 -7.88
C ASP A 6 36.35 -12.44 -8.14
N GLU A 7 37.49 -12.51 -8.82
CA GLU A 7 38.24 -13.75 -9.03
C GLU A 7 38.69 -14.43 -7.71
N LYS A 8 39.11 -13.63 -6.72
CA LYS A 8 39.50 -14.14 -5.40
C LYS A 8 38.30 -14.50 -4.52
N LEU A 9 37.11 -13.96 -4.81
CA LEU A 9 35.86 -14.37 -4.17
C LEU A 9 35.41 -15.72 -4.75
N GLN A 10 35.40 -15.83 -6.07
CA GLN A 10 35.06 -17.08 -6.78
C GLN A 10 35.98 -18.23 -6.39
N SER A 11 37.29 -17.99 -6.31
CA SER A 11 38.25 -19.02 -5.88
C SER A 11 38.02 -19.52 -4.45
N ARG A 12 37.22 -18.81 -3.66
CA ARG A 12 36.82 -19.16 -2.29
C ARG A 12 35.37 -19.68 -2.21
N GLY A 13 34.73 -19.93 -3.34
CA GLY A 13 33.36 -20.45 -3.43
C GLY A 13 32.26 -19.41 -3.25
N PHE A 14 32.58 -18.11 -3.26
CA PHE A 14 31.57 -17.06 -3.30
C PHE A 14 31.03 -16.90 -4.72
N VAL A 15 29.73 -16.62 -4.85
CA VAL A 15 29.10 -16.26 -6.12
C VAL A 15 28.49 -14.86 -5.94
N HIS A 16 28.80 -13.96 -6.86
CA HIS A 16 28.36 -12.57 -6.83
C HIS A 16 27.68 -12.22 -8.16
N GLU A 17 26.38 -11.91 -8.11
CA GLU A 17 25.56 -11.57 -9.29
C GLU A 17 24.71 -10.33 -8.99
N GLY A 18 25.11 -9.17 -9.52
CA GLY A 18 24.46 -7.91 -9.21
C GLY A 18 24.47 -7.63 -7.70
N ASP A 19 23.31 -7.50 -7.08
CA ASP A 19 23.16 -7.29 -5.63
C ASP A 19 23.09 -8.60 -4.82
N PHE A 20 23.13 -9.75 -5.48
CA PHE A 20 23.10 -11.07 -4.84
C PHE A 20 24.51 -11.56 -4.53
N MET A 21 24.71 -12.07 -3.30
CA MET A 21 25.97 -12.67 -2.86
C MET A 21 25.70 -14.00 -2.14
N PHE A 22 26.16 -15.10 -2.74
CA PHE A 22 26.29 -16.38 -2.06
C PHE A 22 27.55 -16.38 -1.19
N ASN A 23 27.40 -16.71 0.10
CA ASN A 23 28.51 -16.86 1.03
C ASN A 23 28.62 -18.32 1.45
N PRO A 24 29.65 -19.07 0.99
CA PRO A 24 29.79 -20.49 1.30
C PRO A 24 29.96 -20.76 2.79
N ASN A 25 30.47 -19.80 3.57
CA ASN A 25 30.63 -19.93 5.01
C ASN A 25 29.31 -19.80 5.78
N LYS A 26 28.24 -19.37 5.12
CA LYS A 26 26.87 -19.31 5.67
C LYS A 26 25.97 -20.41 5.10
N HIS A 27 26.48 -21.24 4.21
CA HIS A 27 25.73 -22.34 3.61
C HIS A 27 25.89 -23.60 4.45
N ASP A 28 24.81 -24.35 4.62
CA ASP A 28 24.88 -25.69 5.18
C ASP A 28 25.34 -26.67 4.08
N ASN A 29 26.59 -27.11 4.16
CA ASN A 29 27.18 -28.05 3.20
C ASN A 29 26.91 -29.53 3.53
N GLY A 30 26.14 -29.82 4.59
CA GLY A 30 25.73 -31.18 4.92
C GLY A 30 24.85 -31.81 3.84
N GLU A 31 24.82 -33.14 3.82
CA GLU A 31 23.81 -33.87 3.04
C GLU A 31 22.41 -33.52 3.54
N LYS A 32 21.44 -33.47 2.61
CA LYS A 32 20.06 -33.12 2.96
C LYS A 32 19.06 -33.77 2.03
N THR A 33 17.88 -34.09 2.57
CA THR A 33 16.76 -34.62 1.79
C THR A 33 15.59 -33.65 1.87
N VAL A 34 15.15 -33.15 0.72
CA VAL A 34 14.03 -32.19 0.63
C VAL A 34 12.97 -32.75 -0.29
N LEU A 35 11.75 -32.93 0.24
CA LEU A 35 10.60 -33.51 -0.49
C LEU A 35 10.93 -34.86 -1.17
N GLY A 36 11.79 -35.67 -0.54
CA GLY A 36 12.22 -36.96 -1.07
C GLY A 36 13.38 -36.90 -2.08
N HIS A 37 13.83 -35.71 -2.48
CA HIS A 37 15.03 -35.53 -3.30
C HIS A 37 16.27 -35.42 -2.41
N HIS A 38 17.27 -36.27 -2.67
CA HIS A 38 18.52 -36.29 -1.91
C HIS A 38 19.57 -35.38 -2.56
N PHE A 39 20.19 -34.54 -1.74
CA PHE A 39 21.32 -33.69 -2.09
C PHE A 39 22.55 -34.17 -1.30
N ALA A 40 23.61 -34.52 -2.03
CA ALA A 40 24.88 -34.90 -1.44
C ALA A 40 25.56 -33.68 -0.79
N ALA A 41 26.40 -33.95 0.21
CA ALA A 41 27.21 -32.91 0.85
C ALA A 41 28.12 -32.19 -0.17
N GLY A 42 28.41 -30.91 0.10
CA GLY A 42 29.38 -30.11 -0.66
C GLY A 42 28.88 -29.53 -1.99
N GLY A 43 27.56 -29.53 -2.25
CA GLY A 43 26.99 -28.97 -3.48
C GLY A 43 26.97 -27.43 -3.54
N GLY A 44 27.12 -26.73 -2.40
CA GLY A 44 27.29 -25.28 -2.35
C GLY A 44 26.20 -24.47 -3.04
N TYR A 45 26.59 -23.50 -3.88
CA TYR A 45 25.66 -22.63 -4.59
C TYR A 45 24.72 -23.40 -5.53
N GLU A 46 25.25 -24.34 -6.30
CA GLU A 46 24.47 -25.11 -7.30
C GLU A 46 23.41 -25.99 -6.65
N GLU A 47 23.67 -26.51 -5.44
CA GLU A 47 22.67 -27.20 -4.64
C GLU A 47 21.47 -26.28 -4.33
N GLY A 48 21.74 -25.04 -3.93
CA GLY A 48 20.71 -24.04 -3.65
C GLY A 48 19.89 -23.70 -4.90
N VAL A 49 20.55 -23.52 -6.04
CA VAL A 49 19.88 -23.28 -7.33
C VAL A 49 19.01 -24.47 -7.73
N GLN A 50 19.54 -25.69 -7.64
CA GLN A 50 18.80 -26.92 -7.95
C GLN A 50 17.58 -27.08 -7.04
N LEU A 51 17.73 -26.85 -5.73
CA LEU A 51 16.64 -26.92 -4.76
C LEU A 51 15.55 -25.88 -5.07
N LEU A 52 15.92 -24.62 -5.31
CA LEU A 52 14.96 -23.57 -5.64
C LEU A 52 14.24 -23.86 -6.96
N ASN A 53 14.96 -24.37 -7.96
CA ASN A 53 14.38 -24.77 -9.23
C ASN A 53 13.35 -25.90 -9.05
N MET A 54 13.70 -26.93 -8.28
CA MET A 54 12.78 -28.02 -7.93
C MET A 54 11.52 -27.51 -7.22
N LEU A 55 11.66 -26.58 -6.28
CA LEU A 55 10.54 -26.00 -5.54
C LEU A 55 9.67 -25.10 -6.42
N ALA A 56 10.28 -24.31 -7.31
CA ALA A 56 9.56 -23.44 -8.24
C ALA A 56 8.62 -24.22 -9.15
N HIS A 57 9.03 -25.42 -9.57
CA HIS A 57 8.27 -26.32 -10.44
C HIS A 57 7.16 -27.11 -9.75
N GLN A 58 6.93 -26.92 -8.44
CA GLN A 58 5.85 -27.60 -7.74
C GLN A 58 4.49 -26.95 -8.02
N GLN A 59 3.46 -27.78 -8.22
CA GLN A 59 2.08 -27.33 -8.35
C GLN A 59 1.61 -26.51 -7.12
N ALA A 60 2.12 -26.87 -5.93
CA ALA A 60 1.86 -26.13 -4.70
C ALA A 60 2.40 -24.69 -4.76
N THR A 61 3.61 -24.50 -5.30
CA THR A 61 4.23 -23.18 -5.51
C THR A 61 3.43 -22.36 -6.52
N ALA A 62 3.08 -22.96 -7.66
CA ALA A 62 2.26 -22.31 -8.69
C ALA A 62 0.92 -21.80 -8.12
N ARG A 63 0.21 -22.63 -7.33
CA ARG A 63 -1.04 -22.25 -6.65
C ARG A 63 -0.82 -21.16 -5.61
N PHE A 64 0.24 -21.27 -4.80
CA PHE A 64 0.54 -20.31 -3.74
C PHE A 64 0.85 -18.92 -4.30
N ILE A 65 1.73 -18.83 -5.30
CA ILE A 65 2.08 -17.56 -5.95
C ILE A 65 0.87 -16.98 -6.68
N SER A 66 0.14 -17.80 -7.44
CA SER A 66 -1.08 -17.35 -8.13
C SER A 66 -2.14 -16.83 -7.17
N LYS A 67 -2.33 -17.47 -6.02
CA LYS A 67 -3.24 -16.99 -4.96
C LYS A 67 -2.79 -15.65 -4.40
N LYS A 68 -1.50 -15.47 -4.11
CA LYS A 68 -0.98 -14.18 -3.62
C LYS A 68 -1.22 -13.05 -4.63
N ILE A 69 -0.93 -13.30 -5.91
CA ILE A 69 -1.18 -12.33 -6.98
C ILE A 69 -2.68 -12.02 -7.10
N ALA A 70 -3.54 -13.03 -7.09
CA ALA A 70 -4.99 -12.83 -7.16
C ALA A 70 -5.52 -12.04 -5.95
N VAL A 71 -5.02 -12.30 -4.74
CA VAL A 71 -5.38 -11.53 -3.52
C VAL A 71 -4.93 -10.06 -3.62
N ARG A 72 -3.77 -9.83 -4.24
CA ARG A 72 -3.18 -8.49 -4.39
C ARG A 72 -3.97 -7.60 -5.37
N PHE A 73 -4.47 -8.19 -6.45
CA PHE A 73 -5.01 -7.44 -7.59
C PHE A 73 -6.52 -7.59 -7.83
N VAL A 74 -7.18 -8.64 -7.30
CA VAL A 74 -8.57 -8.95 -7.64
C VAL A 74 -9.51 -8.73 -6.46
N SER A 75 -9.35 -9.50 -5.39
CA SER A 75 -10.17 -9.35 -4.19
C SER A 75 -9.49 -9.98 -2.97
N ASP A 76 -9.98 -9.70 -1.76
CA ASP A 76 -9.44 -10.34 -0.55
C ASP A 76 -9.64 -11.87 -0.54
N ASN A 77 -10.67 -12.34 -1.24
CA ASN A 77 -11.05 -13.75 -1.37
C ASN A 77 -11.30 -14.09 -2.85
N PRO A 78 -10.25 -14.21 -3.68
CA PRO A 78 -10.40 -14.46 -5.11
C PRO A 78 -10.98 -15.85 -5.36
N PRO A 79 -11.79 -16.02 -6.42
CA PRO A 79 -12.40 -17.31 -6.74
C PRO A 79 -11.34 -18.34 -7.12
N GLN A 80 -11.54 -19.59 -6.68
CA GLN A 80 -10.59 -20.68 -6.94
C GLN A 80 -10.38 -20.92 -8.45
N SER A 81 -11.40 -20.70 -9.28
CA SER A 81 -11.31 -20.82 -10.74
C SER A 81 -10.25 -19.92 -11.35
N LEU A 82 -10.09 -18.69 -10.84
CA LEU A 82 -9.05 -17.76 -11.28
C LEU A 82 -7.66 -18.24 -10.87
N ILE A 83 -7.52 -18.66 -9.61
CA ILE A 83 -6.25 -19.19 -9.08
C ILE A 83 -5.79 -20.40 -9.91
N ASP A 84 -6.71 -21.29 -10.27
CA ASP A 84 -6.39 -22.48 -11.06
C ASP A 84 -5.96 -22.14 -12.50
N LYS A 85 -6.62 -21.17 -13.15
CA LYS A 85 -6.21 -20.67 -14.48
C LYS A 85 -4.79 -20.07 -14.45
N MET A 86 -4.50 -19.26 -13.45
CA MET A 86 -3.20 -18.64 -13.24
C MET A 86 -2.13 -19.68 -12.93
N ALA A 87 -2.41 -20.62 -12.03
CA ALA A 87 -1.47 -21.68 -11.66
C ALA A 87 -1.16 -22.61 -12.85
N ARG A 88 -2.15 -22.90 -13.70
CA ARG A 88 -1.91 -23.64 -14.95
C ARG A 88 -0.99 -22.87 -15.90
N THR A 89 -1.18 -21.55 -16.01
CA THR A 89 -0.29 -20.70 -16.82
C THR A 89 1.13 -20.71 -16.26
N PHE A 90 1.27 -20.57 -14.94
CA PHE A 90 2.55 -20.64 -14.25
C PHE A 90 3.29 -21.94 -14.61
N MET A 91 2.63 -23.09 -14.49
CA MET A 91 3.24 -24.38 -14.82
C MET A 91 3.59 -24.51 -16.31
N ASN A 92 2.69 -24.08 -17.20
CA ASN A 92 2.89 -24.20 -18.65
C ASN A 92 3.94 -23.23 -19.23
N LYS A 93 4.27 -22.18 -18.47
CA LYS A 93 5.16 -21.09 -18.89
C LYS A 93 6.40 -20.99 -18.00
N ASP A 94 6.75 -22.08 -17.32
CA ASP A 94 7.95 -22.17 -16.50
C ASP A 94 8.09 -21.00 -15.50
N GLY A 95 6.99 -20.71 -14.79
CA GLY A 95 6.95 -19.66 -13.79
C GLY A 95 6.93 -18.22 -14.32
N ASP A 96 6.75 -17.99 -15.64
CA ASP A 96 6.69 -16.63 -16.21
C ASP A 96 5.52 -15.80 -15.61
N ILE A 97 5.87 -14.91 -14.68
CA ILE A 97 4.93 -14.04 -13.96
C ILE A 97 4.22 -13.08 -14.91
N LYS A 98 4.85 -12.63 -16.00
CA LYS A 98 4.20 -11.76 -16.99
C LYS A 98 3.02 -12.50 -17.62
N GLN A 99 3.21 -13.76 -18.01
CA GLN A 99 2.12 -14.57 -18.57
C GLN A 99 1.01 -14.82 -17.54
N VAL A 100 1.37 -15.09 -16.29
CA VAL A 100 0.39 -15.26 -15.20
C VAL A 100 -0.47 -13.99 -15.01
N LEU A 101 0.14 -12.81 -15.04
CA LEU A 101 -0.57 -11.53 -14.95
C LEU A 101 -1.46 -11.30 -16.16
N ILE A 102 -1.00 -11.64 -17.37
CA ILE A 102 -1.82 -11.57 -18.60
C ILE A 102 -3.05 -12.50 -18.50
N THR A 103 -2.87 -13.73 -18.02
CA THR A 103 -3.99 -14.64 -17.77
C THR A 103 -4.98 -14.06 -16.77
N MET A 104 -4.49 -13.45 -15.69
CA MET A 104 -5.34 -12.84 -14.67
C MET A 104 -6.18 -11.69 -15.24
N VAL A 105 -5.58 -10.72 -15.93
CA VAL A 105 -6.31 -9.56 -16.45
C VAL A 105 -7.27 -9.90 -17.59
N ASN A 106 -7.09 -11.01 -18.29
CA ASN A 106 -8.01 -11.48 -19.32
C ASN A 106 -9.12 -12.40 -18.78
N ALA A 107 -9.05 -12.79 -17.50
CA ALA A 107 -10.04 -13.67 -16.90
C ALA A 107 -11.35 -12.90 -16.58
N PRO A 108 -12.54 -13.45 -16.89
CA PRO A 108 -13.82 -12.83 -16.52
C PRO A 108 -13.96 -12.53 -15.02
N GLU A 109 -13.35 -13.35 -14.17
CA GLU A 109 -13.33 -13.19 -12.72
C GLU A 109 -12.73 -11.84 -12.29
N PHE A 110 -11.71 -11.37 -13.00
CA PHE A 110 -11.04 -10.09 -12.74
C PHE A 110 -11.97 -8.89 -12.96
N TRP A 111 -12.86 -8.99 -13.95
CA TRP A 111 -13.79 -7.92 -14.33
C TRP A 111 -15.19 -8.08 -13.76
N SER A 112 -15.39 -9.06 -12.87
CA SER A 112 -16.68 -9.28 -12.24
C SER A 112 -17.09 -8.08 -11.38
N ALA A 113 -18.39 -7.80 -11.29
CA ALA A 113 -18.90 -6.71 -10.45
C ALA A 113 -18.52 -6.86 -8.96
N ALA A 114 -18.26 -8.10 -8.52
CA ALA A 114 -17.80 -8.40 -7.17
C ALA A 114 -16.30 -8.16 -6.94
N ALA A 115 -15.48 -8.11 -8.00
CA ALA A 115 -14.04 -7.86 -7.91
C ALA A 115 -13.69 -6.39 -8.15
N VAL A 116 -14.36 -5.75 -9.13
CA VAL A 116 -14.09 -4.36 -9.49
C VAL A 116 -14.34 -3.45 -8.28
N ARG A 117 -13.28 -2.78 -7.81
CA ARG A 117 -13.30 -1.83 -6.68
C ARG A 117 -13.67 -2.48 -5.33
N GLU A 118 -13.43 -3.78 -5.17
CA GLU A 118 -13.62 -4.47 -3.90
C GLU A 118 -12.50 -4.14 -2.90
N LYS A 119 -11.27 -3.99 -3.40
CA LYS A 119 -10.08 -3.80 -2.58
C LYS A 119 -10.06 -2.42 -1.94
N THR A 120 -9.61 -2.36 -0.70
CA THR A 120 -9.30 -1.10 -0.02
C THR A 120 -7.83 -0.76 -0.19
N LYS A 121 -7.56 0.50 -0.53
CA LYS A 121 -6.20 1.03 -0.62
C LYS A 121 -5.48 0.94 0.72
N SER A 122 -4.23 0.49 0.74
CA SER A 122 -3.33 0.72 1.86
C SER A 122 -3.05 2.22 2.04
N PRO A 123 -2.58 2.67 3.21
CA PRO A 123 -2.14 4.06 3.39
C PRO A 123 -1.15 4.56 2.33
N PHE A 124 -0.18 3.73 1.94
CA PHE A 124 0.75 4.02 0.86
C PHE A 124 0.01 4.23 -0.47
N GLU A 125 -0.85 3.29 -0.84
CA GLU A 125 -1.63 3.37 -2.10
C GLU A 125 -2.54 4.60 -2.13
N LEU A 126 -3.14 4.96 -0.99
CA LEU A 126 -3.97 6.15 -0.87
C LEU A 126 -3.12 7.42 -1.06
N ALA A 127 -1.96 7.50 -0.39
CA ALA A 127 -1.09 8.67 -0.48
C ALA A 127 -0.56 8.89 -1.89
N ILE A 128 0.04 7.85 -2.48
CA ILE A 128 0.62 7.91 -3.83
C ILE A 128 -0.46 8.09 -4.89
N GLY A 129 -1.61 7.41 -4.74
CA GLY A 129 -2.75 7.59 -5.63
C GLY A 129 -3.28 9.03 -5.63
N SER A 130 -3.31 9.68 -4.46
CA SER A 130 -3.76 11.08 -4.32
C SER A 130 -2.79 12.07 -4.93
N VAL A 131 -1.50 11.92 -4.65
CA VAL A 131 -0.45 12.75 -5.27
C VAL A 131 -0.53 12.64 -6.80
N ARG A 132 -0.66 11.43 -7.34
CA ARG A 132 -0.76 11.21 -8.79
C ARG A 132 -2.05 11.80 -9.39
N SER A 133 -3.20 11.55 -8.75
CA SER A 133 -4.50 12.04 -9.24
C SER A 133 -4.61 13.57 -9.21
N LEU A 134 -3.88 14.23 -8.32
CA LEU A 134 -3.86 15.68 -8.19
C LEU A 134 -2.68 16.35 -8.91
N HIS A 135 -1.86 15.59 -9.66
CA HIS A 135 -0.65 16.10 -10.32
C HIS A 135 0.27 16.89 -9.36
N ALA A 136 0.42 16.40 -8.13
CA ALA A 136 1.16 17.11 -7.10
C ALA A 136 2.67 17.14 -7.38
N ASP A 137 3.29 18.30 -7.19
CA ASP A 137 4.74 18.49 -7.20
C ASP A 137 5.32 18.20 -5.81
N ILE A 138 6.36 17.37 -5.74
CA ILE A 138 6.95 16.87 -4.49
C ILE A 138 8.42 17.25 -4.41
N THR A 139 8.75 18.09 -3.44
CA THR A 139 10.13 18.46 -3.08
C THR A 139 10.56 17.91 -1.71
N GLN A 140 9.61 17.50 -0.86
CA GLN A 140 9.91 16.88 0.44
C GLN A 140 9.15 15.55 0.63
N PRO A 141 9.59 14.45 -0.01
CA PRO A 141 8.89 13.16 0.02
C PRO A 141 8.75 12.56 1.44
N TYR A 142 9.65 12.91 2.36
CA TYR A 142 9.58 12.44 3.75
C TYR A 142 8.30 12.89 4.49
N GLN A 143 7.69 14.01 4.08
CA GLN A 143 6.42 14.44 4.67
C GLN A 143 5.28 13.50 4.30
N LEU A 144 5.27 12.96 3.08
CA LEU A 144 4.31 11.92 2.68
C LEU A 144 4.55 10.63 3.45
N PHE A 145 5.81 10.23 3.65
CA PHE A 145 6.16 9.09 4.51
C PHE A 145 5.57 9.23 5.93
N ASN A 146 5.68 10.41 6.54
CA ASN A 146 5.10 10.67 7.86
C ASN A 146 3.57 10.51 7.87
N TRP A 147 2.89 10.94 6.81
CA TRP A 147 1.44 10.76 6.66
C TRP A 147 1.05 9.30 6.48
N ILE A 148 1.80 8.53 5.68
CA ILE A 148 1.60 7.09 5.49
C ILE A 148 1.71 6.36 6.83
N ASN A 149 2.74 6.68 7.62
CA ASN A 149 2.91 6.15 8.98
C ASN A 149 1.75 6.53 9.91
N LYS A 150 1.30 7.79 9.86
CA LYS A 150 0.18 8.28 10.67
C LYS A 150 -1.15 7.60 10.33
N MET A 151 -1.33 7.19 9.08
CA MET A 151 -2.48 6.42 8.61
C MET A 151 -2.38 4.92 8.93
N GLY A 152 -1.25 4.44 9.48
CA GLY A 152 -1.09 3.10 10.03
C GLY A 152 -0.09 2.18 9.33
N GLU A 153 0.48 2.59 8.20
CA GLU A 153 1.46 1.79 7.46
C GLU A 153 2.88 2.29 7.75
N LYS A 154 3.52 1.71 8.76
CA LYS A 154 4.94 2.01 9.05
C LYS A 154 5.83 1.32 8.04
N MET A 155 6.16 2.01 6.95
CA MET A 155 6.94 1.45 5.84
C MET A 155 8.22 0.76 6.35
N TYR A 156 8.49 -0.46 5.87
CA TYR A 156 9.63 -1.30 6.28
C TYR A 156 9.66 -1.71 7.77
N TYR A 157 8.54 -1.58 8.49
CA TYR A 157 8.47 -1.83 9.93
C TYR A 157 7.46 -2.91 10.34
N TYR A 158 7.05 -3.78 9.41
CA TYR A 158 6.24 -4.93 9.79
C TYR A 158 7.11 -5.93 10.57
N GLN A 159 6.62 -6.40 11.72
CA GLN A 159 7.42 -7.23 12.63
C GLN A 159 7.75 -8.61 12.03
N ALA A 160 6.77 -9.23 11.36
CA ALA A 160 7.00 -10.50 10.69
C ALA A 160 7.69 -10.28 9.33
N PRO A 161 8.51 -11.23 8.86
CA PRO A 161 9.16 -11.17 7.55
C PRO A 161 8.20 -11.42 6.37
N THR A 162 6.92 -11.12 6.55
CA THR A 162 5.84 -11.31 5.56
C THR A 162 5.37 -10.01 4.93
N GLY A 163 5.80 -8.85 5.47
CA GLY A 163 5.26 -7.55 5.10
C GLY A 163 3.82 -7.33 5.60
N PHE A 164 3.29 -6.13 5.35
CA PHE A 164 1.92 -5.79 5.75
C PHE A 164 0.88 -6.62 4.97
N PRO A 165 -0.28 -6.94 5.59
CA PRO A 165 -1.34 -7.70 4.91
C PRO A 165 -1.95 -6.95 3.71
N ASP A 166 -2.20 -7.68 2.63
CA ASP A 166 -2.92 -7.15 1.47
C ASP A 166 -4.43 -6.98 1.72
N LYS A 167 -4.98 -7.53 2.80
CA LYS A 167 -6.43 -7.56 3.06
C LYS A 167 -6.98 -6.19 3.48
N GLY A 168 -8.10 -5.80 2.89
CA GLY A 168 -8.74 -4.50 3.16
C GLY A 168 -9.14 -4.30 4.61
N GLN A 169 -9.59 -5.36 5.29
CA GLN A 169 -9.97 -5.31 6.71
C GLN A 169 -8.84 -4.83 7.62
N TYR A 170 -7.58 -5.10 7.27
CA TYR A 170 -6.42 -4.62 8.04
C TYR A 170 -6.30 -3.09 8.00
N TRP A 171 -6.77 -2.48 6.91
CA TRP A 171 -6.65 -1.05 6.63
C TRP A 171 -7.87 -0.22 7.00
N ILE A 172 -8.97 -0.88 7.42
CA ILE A 172 -10.23 -0.23 7.79
C ILE A 172 -10.40 -0.32 9.31
N ASN A 173 -10.27 0.82 9.98
CA ASN A 173 -10.74 1.02 11.34
C ASN A 173 -11.07 2.51 11.54
N THR A 174 -11.83 2.83 12.59
CA THR A 174 -12.33 4.20 12.84
C THR A 174 -11.21 5.25 12.87
N GLY A 175 -10.08 4.93 13.51
CA GLY A 175 -8.93 5.84 13.57
C GLY A 175 -8.20 6.00 12.22
N ALA A 176 -8.06 4.91 11.46
CA ALA A 176 -7.46 4.94 10.13
C ALA A 176 -8.31 5.78 9.15
N LEU A 177 -9.63 5.59 9.12
CA LEU A 177 -10.54 6.37 8.25
C LEU A 177 -10.45 7.87 8.51
N LEU A 178 -10.37 8.26 9.78
CA LEU A 178 -10.24 9.67 10.16
C LEU A 178 -8.88 10.26 9.75
N ASN A 179 -7.78 9.52 9.95
CA ASN A 179 -6.46 9.96 9.50
C ASN A 179 -6.36 10.07 7.97
N ARG A 180 -7.06 9.21 7.23
CA ARG A 180 -7.16 9.27 5.78
C ARG A 180 -7.95 10.50 5.30
N MET A 181 -9.03 10.85 5.98
CA MET A 181 -9.76 12.09 5.73
C MET A 181 -8.88 13.33 6.01
N ASN A 182 -8.16 13.35 7.13
CA ASN A 182 -7.20 14.40 7.43
C ASN A 182 -6.10 14.53 6.38
N PHE A 183 -5.58 13.40 5.89
CA PHE A 183 -4.59 13.39 4.83
C PHE A 183 -5.12 14.06 3.56
N GLY A 184 -6.33 13.68 3.12
CA GLY A 184 -6.97 14.30 1.96
C GLY A 184 -7.14 15.82 2.11
N LEU A 185 -7.63 16.27 3.27
CA LEU A 185 -7.81 17.69 3.56
C LEU A 185 -6.48 18.44 3.65
N ALA A 186 -5.45 17.85 4.28
CA ALA A 186 -4.13 18.45 4.38
C ALA A 186 -3.44 18.56 3.01
N LEU A 187 -3.56 17.53 2.18
CA LEU A 187 -3.02 17.52 0.82
C LEU A 187 -3.70 18.58 -0.05
N ALA A 188 -5.03 18.59 -0.09
CA ALA A 188 -5.80 19.50 -0.93
C ALA A 188 -5.65 20.97 -0.51
N SER A 189 -5.48 21.24 0.78
CA SER A 189 -5.25 22.59 1.32
C SER A 189 -3.79 23.04 1.31
N GLY A 190 -2.87 22.26 0.73
CA GLY A 190 -1.45 22.61 0.63
C GLY A 190 -0.71 22.66 1.98
N ARG A 191 -1.22 21.93 2.99
CA ARG A 191 -0.68 21.91 4.37
C ARG A 191 0.38 20.83 4.59
N ILE A 192 0.72 20.05 3.57
CA ILE A 192 1.82 19.08 3.62
C ILE A 192 3.08 19.78 3.08
N PRO A 193 4.10 20.04 3.92
CA PRO A 193 5.29 20.76 3.47
C PRO A 193 5.98 20.05 2.29
N GLY A 194 6.42 20.84 1.31
CA GLY A 194 7.07 20.32 0.11
C GLY A 194 6.18 19.45 -0.78
N VAL A 195 4.86 19.51 -0.63
CA VAL A 195 3.89 18.94 -1.58
C VAL A 195 2.99 20.07 -2.05
N LYS A 196 3.06 20.41 -3.33
CA LYS A 196 2.27 21.47 -3.95
C LYS A 196 1.23 20.86 -4.87
N VAL A 197 0.02 21.40 -4.84
CA VAL A 197 -1.09 21.00 -5.69
C VAL A 197 -1.74 22.26 -6.23
N ASP A 198 -1.93 22.33 -7.54
CA ASP A 198 -2.77 23.32 -8.19
C ASP A 198 -4.12 22.67 -8.52
N LEU A 199 -5.12 22.92 -7.68
CA LEU A 199 -6.45 22.34 -7.91
C LEU A 199 -7.13 22.98 -9.12
N ALA A 200 -6.95 24.27 -9.35
CA ALA A 200 -7.58 24.98 -10.46
C ALA A 200 -7.10 24.43 -11.81
N ALA A 201 -5.80 24.10 -11.93
CA ALA A 201 -5.23 23.48 -13.12
C ALA A 201 -5.92 22.16 -13.50
N LEU A 202 -6.42 21.38 -12.53
CA LEU A 202 -7.14 20.12 -12.80
C LEU A 202 -8.44 20.34 -13.60
N ASN A 203 -9.04 21.52 -13.48
CA ASN A 203 -10.24 21.91 -14.20
C ASN A 203 -9.95 22.99 -15.26
N ASN A 204 -8.73 23.02 -15.83
CA ASN A 204 -8.31 24.02 -16.81
C ASN A 204 -8.53 25.47 -16.34
N HIS A 205 -8.34 25.72 -15.04
CA HIS A 205 -8.60 26.99 -14.36
C HIS A 205 -10.05 27.50 -14.46
N HIS A 206 -10.99 26.64 -14.81
CA HIS A 206 -12.41 26.96 -14.74
C HIS A 206 -12.90 26.86 -13.28
N GLU A 207 -13.36 27.99 -12.73
CA GLU A 207 -13.89 28.02 -11.37
C GLU A 207 -15.30 27.43 -11.31
N PRO A 208 -15.56 26.44 -10.45
CA PRO A 208 -16.91 25.92 -10.26
C PRO A 208 -17.83 26.95 -9.60
N GLU A 209 -19.08 27.00 -10.07
CA GLU A 209 -20.11 27.95 -9.59
C GLU A 209 -20.53 27.74 -8.12
N SER A 210 -20.26 26.56 -7.55
CA SER A 210 -20.58 26.22 -6.17
C SER A 210 -19.75 25.04 -5.65
N ALA A 211 -19.78 24.81 -4.33
CA ALA A 211 -19.15 23.64 -3.72
C ALA A 211 -19.72 22.32 -4.27
N GLN A 212 -21.01 22.30 -4.63
CA GLN A 212 -21.65 21.12 -5.20
C GLN A 212 -21.26 20.92 -6.67
N ALA A 213 -21.17 22.00 -7.46
CA ALA A 213 -20.62 21.93 -8.82
C ALA A 213 -19.15 21.46 -8.81
N ALA A 214 -18.36 21.94 -7.85
CA ALA A 214 -17.00 21.47 -7.62
C ALA A 214 -16.97 19.98 -7.27
N LEU A 215 -17.83 19.53 -6.36
CA LEU A 215 -17.90 18.11 -5.97
C LEU A 215 -18.17 17.20 -7.16
N ILE A 216 -19.13 17.55 -8.01
CA ILE A 216 -19.46 16.78 -9.21
C ILE A 216 -18.27 16.75 -10.17
N THR A 217 -17.67 17.91 -10.45
CA THR A 217 -16.59 18.07 -11.43
C THR A 217 -15.33 17.34 -10.98
N TYR A 218 -14.84 17.62 -9.77
CA TYR A 218 -13.61 17.03 -9.26
C TYR A 218 -13.77 15.54 -8.94
N SER A 219 -14.97 15.06 -8.57
CA SER A 219 -15.18 13.61 -8.41
C SER A 219 -14.98 12.88 -9.74
N LYS A 220 -15.43 13.45 -10.86
CA LYS A 220 -15.23 12.86 -12.20
C LYS A 220 -13.77 12.89 -12.64
N ILE A 221 -13.05 13.98 -12.34
CA ILE A 221 -11.62 14.13 -12.66
C ILE A 221 -10.78 13.13 -11.85
N ILE A 222 -11.00 13.07 -10.54
CA ILE A 222 -10.18 12.27 -9.60
C ILE A 222 -10.55 10.77 -9.68
N MET A 223 -11.79 10.45 -10.03
CA MET A 223 -12.30 9.07 -10.13
C MET A 223 -12.96 8.82 -11.48
N PRO A 224 -12.19 8.77 -12.58
CA PRO A 224 -12.74 8.56 -13.91
C PRO A 224 -13.39 7.17 -14.04
N GLY A 225 -14.44 7.09 -14.85
CA GLY A 225 -15.17 5.83 -15.12
C GLY A 225 -15.99 5.28 -13.94
N ARG A 226 -16.18 6.07 -12.86
CA ARG A 226 -16.99 5.67 -11.70
C ARG A 226 -18.43 6.18 -11.79
N LYS A 227 -19.37 5.38 -11.28
CA LYS A 227 -20.74 5.83 -11.01
C LYS A 227 -20.71 6.57 -9.68
N LEU A 228 -20.98 7.87 -9.71
CA LEU A 228 -20.68 8.77 -8.58
C LEU A 228 -21.93 9.38 -7.93
N ASP A 229 -23.12 9.10 -8.44
CA ASP A 229 -24.36 9.74 -7.98
C ASP A 229 -24.61 9.52 -6.47
N GLU A 230 -24.45 8.28 -6.01
CA GLU A 230 -24.57 7.97 -4.58
C GLU A 230 -23.47 8.60 -3.74
N THR A 231 -22.22 8.60 -4.23
CA THR A 231 -21.09 9.22 -3.54
C THR A 231 -21.31 10.72 -3.39
N ILE A 232 -21.69 11.41 -4.47
CA ILE A 232 -22.00 12.84 -4.46
C ILE A 232 -23.13 13.12 -3.46
N LYS A 233 -24.24 12.36 -3.52
CA LYS A 233 -25.36 12.51 -2.58
C LYS A 233 -24.93 12.36 -1.11
N ARG A 234 -24.02 11.42 -0.81
CA ARG A 234 -23.50 11.19 0.54
C ARG A 234 -22.54 12.31 1.00
N LEU A 235 -21.76 12.88 0.07
CA LEU A 235 -20.76 13.90 0.39
C LEU A 235 -21.33 15.32 0.44
N THR A 236 -22.41 15.63 -0.30
CA THR A 236 -23.03 16.97 -0.34
C THR A 236 -23.30 17.56 1.06
N PRO A 237 -23.91 16.85 2.02
CA PRO A 237 -24.17 17.40 3.35
C PRO A 237 -22.90 17.80 4.11
N MET A 238 -21.77 17.13 3.85
CA MET A 238 -20.48 17.41 4.51
C MET A 238 -19.87 18.73 4.05
N LEU A 239 -20.20 19.20 2.84
CA LEU A 239 -19.68 20.45 2.30
C LEU A 239 -20.33 21.68 2.93
N ASN A 240 -21.54 21.52 3.47
CA ASN A 240 -22.31 22.59 4.10
C ASN A 240 -21.95 22.78 5.58
N ASP A 241 -21.01 22.00 6.12
CA ASP A 241 -20.53 22.13 7.50
C ASP A 241 -19.27 23.04 7.54
N PRO A 242 -19.40 24.33 7.92
CA PRO A 242 -18.26 25.25 7.97
C PRO A 242 -17.22 24.84 9.03
N LYS A 243 -17.58 23.98 9.99
CA LYS A 243 -16.70 23.47 11.03
C LYS A 243 -16.15 22.08 10.74
N LEU A 244 -16.30 21.57 9.51
CA LEU A 244 -15.86 20.21 9.16
C LEU A 244 -14.38 19.99 9.53
N MET A 245 -13.51 20.92 9.16
CA MET A 245 -12.07 20.83 9.46
C MET A 245 -11.77 20.78 10.96
N GLU A 246 -12.48 21.57 11.76
CA GLU A 246 -12.34 21.62 13.21
C GLU A 246 -12.83 20.31 13.85
N LYS A 247 -14.02 19.84 13.45
CA LYS A 247 -14.62 18.59 13.94
C LYS A 247 -13.77 17.36 13.62
N VAL A 248 -13.23 17.29 12.40
CA VAL A 248 -12.33 16.20 11.98
C VAL A 248 -11.03 16.27 12.81
N GLY A 249 -10.47 17.47 13.03
CA GLY A 249 -9.30 17.68 13.87
C GLY A 249 -9.51 17.26 15.33
N GLU A 250 -10.62 17.65 15.94
CA GLU A 250 -10.98 17.27 17.32
C GLU A 250 -11.18 15.76 17.48
N ALA A 251 -11.89 15.13 16.54
CA ALA A 251 -12.10 13.68 16.55
C ALA A 251 -10.74 12.94 16.48
N SER A 252 -9.75 13.54 15.82
CA SER A 252 -8.42 12.96 15.64
C SER A 252 -7.55 13.08 16.87
N ALA A 253 -7.71 14.17 17.63
CA ALA A 253 -7.05 14.34 18.93
C ALA A 253 -7.62 13.38 19.99
N LYS A 254 -8.90 13.00 19.86
CA LYS A 254 -9.59 12.06 20.77
C LYS A 254 -9.34 10.59 20.43
N THR A 255 -8.90 10.28 19.20
CA THR A 255 -8.66 8.91 18.75
C THR A 255 -7.15 8.64 18.75
N PRO A 256 -6.61 7.85 19.70
CA PRO A 256 -5.20 7.47 19.65
C PRO A 256 -4.90 6.77 18.32
N VAL A 257 -3.72 7.02 17.75
CA VAL A 257 -3.24 6.29 16.56
C VAL A 257 -3.33 4.82 16.92
N ALA A 258 -4.20 4.08 16.24
CA ALA A 258 -4.37 2.66 16.50
C ALA A 258 -3.03 1.98 16.26
N THR A 259 -2.38 1.55 17.34
CA THR A 259 -1.25 0.63 17.29
C THR A 259 -1.82 -0.74 16.90
N SER A 260 -2.18 -0.93 15.64
CA SER A 260 -2.69 -2.21 15.12
C SER A 260 -1.56 -3.23 14.94
N VAL A 261 -0.80 -3.48 16.01
CA VAL A 261 0.25 -4.51 16.07
C VAL A 261 -0.03 -5.54 17.18
N GLN A 262 -1.24 -5.57 17.75
CA GLN A 262 -1.65 -6.60 18.71
C GLN A 262 -2.82 -7.41 18.16
N MET A 263 -2.58 -8.20 17.12
CA MET A 263 -3.33 -9.42 16.84
C MET A 263 -2.43 -10.40 16.09
N ALA A 264 -1.41 -10.93 16.78
CA ALA A 264 -0.75 -12.22 16.51
C ALA A 264 0.46 -12.39 17.47
N ALA A 265 0.18 -12.63 18.75
CA ALA A 265 1.09 -13.29 19.70
C ALA A 265 0.38 -13.36 21.05
N SER A 266 -0.41 -14.41 21.27
CA SER A 266 -0.67 -14.90 22.61
C SER A 266 0.27 -16.07 22.82
N ASP A 267 1.42 -15.81 23.43
CA ASP A 267 1.98 -16.62 24.51
C ASP A 267 3.12 -15.84 25.20
N GLU A 268 2.90 -15.63 26.49
CA GLU A 268 3.85 -15.36 27.59
C GLU A 268 5.05 -14.42 27.35
N MET A 269 5.02 -13.24 27.99
CA MET A 269 5.91 -12.91 29.13
C MET A 269 5.55 -11.52 29.68
N MET A 270 5.28 -11.47 30.99
CA MET A 270 5.20 -10.22 31.77
C MET A 270 6.60 -9.61 31.84
N ASP A 271 6.71 -8.31 31.54
CA ASP A 271 7.68 -7.48 32.25
C ASP A 271 7.14 -6.06 32.45
N GLN A 272 7.38 -5.54 33.65
CA GLN A 272 6.99 -4.23 34.13
C GLN A 272 7.92 -3.18 33.52
N GLN A 273 7.36 -2.13 32.91
CA GLN A 273 8.08 -0.86 32.91
C GLN A 273 7.16 0.34 33.08
N THR A 274 7.47 1.02 34.18
CA THR A 274 6.87 2.22 34.74
C THR A 274 7.20 3.47 33.90
N GLY A 275 6.19 4.33 33.76
CA GLY A 275 6.32 5.79 33.79
C GLY A 275 7.09 6.49 32.69
N LEU A 276 6.37 7.25 31.86
CA LEU A 276 6.70 8.64 31.48
C LEU A 276 5.48 9.28 30.80
N LYS A 277 4.63 9.96 31.58
CA LYS A 277 3.53 10.81 31.10
C LYS A 277 4.10 12.11 30.51
N GLY A 278 4.54 12.06 29.26
CA GLY A 278 4.84 13.25 28.46
C GLY A 278 3.60 13.71 27.69
N LYS A 279 2.90 14.76 28.15
CA LYS A 279 1.89 15.47 27.35
C LYS A 279 2.57 16.15 26.15
N ARG A 280 2.76 15.42 25.03
CA ARG A 280 3.05 16.07 23.74
C ARG A 280 1.76 16.73 23.25
N LYS A 281 1.64 18.04 23.48
CA LYS A 281 0.69 18.89 22.75
C LYS A 281 1.04 18.76 21.26
N ASN A 282 0.16 18.14 20.48
CA ASN A 282 0.19 18.30 19.02
C ASN A 282 -0.12 19.77 18.74
N ASN A 283 0.92 20.58 18.58
CA ASN A 283 0.77 21.92 18.04
C ASN A 283 0.30 21.77 16.59
N PHE A 284 -1.01 21.85 16.39
CA PHE A 284 -1.57 22.32 15.13
C PHE A 284 -1.06 23.75 14.94
N ILE A 285 0.04 23.89 14.20
CA ILE A 285 0.45 25.20 13.71
C ILE A 285 -0.67 25.65 12.77
N ALA A 286 -1.38 26.71 13.15
CA ALA A 286 -2.21 27.50 12.26
C ALA A 286 -1.28 28.24 11.28
N MET A 287 -0.71 27.50 10.34
CA MET A 287 -0.03 28.08 9.18
C MET A 287 -1.12 28.39 8.15
N GLN A 288 -1.22 29.67 7.81
CA GLN A 288 -2.13 30.20 6.80
C GLN A 288 -2.05 29.37 5.52
N SER A 289 -3.20 29.16 4.87
CA SER A 289 -3.30 28.53 3.55
C SER A 289 -2.27 29.13 2.60
N THR A 290 -1.42 28.29 2.02
CA THR A 290 -0.56 28.72 0.91
C THR A 290 -1.45 29.18 -0.25
N SER A 291 -1.07 30.32 -0.84
CA SER A 291 -1.85 31.21 -1.70
C SER A 291 -2.31 30.67 -3.07
N GLY A 292 -2.57 29.37 -3.22
CA GLY A 292 -2.92 28.74 -4.51
C GLY A 292 -4.32 28.14 -4.60
N ASN A 293 -4.82 27.51 -3.54
CA ASN A 293 -6.09 26.77 -3.60
C ASN A 293 -7.20 27.52 -2.86
N ASN A 294 -8.32 27.78 -3.55
CA ASN A 294 -9.54 28.29 -2.92
C ASN A 294 -9.96 27.34 -1.77
N SER A 295 -10.22 27.88 -0.58
CA SER A 295 -10.59 27.12 0.62
C SER A 295 -11.76 26.16 0.37
N MET A 296 -12.72 26.55 -0.49
CA MET A 296 -13.83 25.69 -0.89
C MET A 296 -13.34 24.48 -1.71
N LEU A 297 -12.49 24.69 -2.72
CA LEU A 297 -11.95 23.60 -3.55
C LEU A 297 -11.12 22.62 -2.73
N ALA A 298 -10.27 23.15 -1.84
CA ALA A 298 -9.48 22.33 -0.94
C ALA A 298 -10.35 21.45 -0.03
N GLN A 299 -11.45 21.98 0.51
CA GLN A 299 -12.40 21.21 1.30
C GLN A 299 -13.09 20.13 0.46
N VAL A 300 -13.60 20.48 -0.72
CA VAL A 300 -14.27 19.54 -1.63
C VAL A 300 -13.35 18.38 -2.01
N VAL A 301 -12.14 18.69 -2.48
CA VAL A 301 -11.17 17.67 -2.91
C VAL A 301 -10.69 16.83 -1.74
N GLY A 302 -10.47 17.43 -0.57
CA GLY A 302 -10.09 16.68 0.63
C GLY A 302 -11.18 15.71 1.09
N VAL A 303 -12.45 16.11 1.00
CA VAL A 303 -13.60 15.22 1.28
C VAL A 303 -13.71 14.10 0.24
N ILE A 304 -13.47 14.38 -1.04
CA ILE A 304 -13.43 13.35 -2.10
C ILE A 304 -12.36 12.30 -1.77
N ILE A 305 -11.14 12.71 -1.43
CA ILE A 305 -10.04 11.80 -1.08
C ILE A 305 -10.35 10.99 0.19
N GLY A 306 -10.99 11.62 1.17
CA GLY A 306 -11.45 10.97 2.38
C GLY A 306 -12.61 9.98 2.16
N SER A 307 -13.30 10.04 1.03
CA SER A 307 -14.52 9.26 0.80
C SER A 307 -14.24 7.75 0.67
N PRO A 308 -15.18 6.89 1.12
CA PRO A 308 -15.04 5.45 0.95
C PRO A 308 -14.83 5.02 -0.50
N GLU A 309 -15.49 5.70 -1.43
CA GLU A 309 -15.37 5.40 -2.86
C GLU A 309 -13.92 5.62 -3.34
N TYR A 310 -13.32 6.77 -3.03
CA TYR A 310 -11.93 7.03 -3.42
C TYR A 310 -10.94 6.03 -2.79
N GLN A 311 -11.22 5.56 -1.58
CA GLN A 311 -10.38 4.59 -0.88
C GLN A 311 -10.45 3.17 -1.47
N ARG A 312 -11.40 2.88 -2.36
CA ARG A 312 -11.48 1.60 -3.09
C ARG A 312 -10.59 1.59 -4.34
N ARG A 313 -9.99 0.45 -4.68
CA ARG A 313 -9.19 0.24 -5.90
C ARG A 313 -9.67 -0.99 -6.65
#